data_AF-A0A955JL90-F1
#
_entry.id   AF-A0A955JL90-F1
#
_cell.length_a   1.000
_cell.length_b   1.000
_cell.length_c   1.000
_cell.angle_alpha   90.00
_cell.angle_beta   90.00
_cell.angle_gamma   90.00
#
_symmetry.space_group_name_H-M   'P 1'
#
loop_
_entity.id
_entity.type
_entity.pdbx_description
1 polymer ?
#
loop_
_entity_poly.entity_id
_entity_poly.type
_entity_poly.pdbx_seq_one_letter_code
_entity_poly.pdbx_strand_id
1 'polypeptide(L)'
;MFTTLEAPDLGASIRVRTSAGDLVPFNRDRLFVDIAAALGHRKSHLDEASALCAEIIGQIVKNTPGAIVASYDIAIVAETALRRFDTTAGTYFAAYHPTRD
;
A
#
# COMPACT_ATOMS: atom_id res chain seq x y z
N MET A 1 6.64 19.21 22.00
CA MET A 1 7.23 19.40 20.65
C MET A 1 6.41 18.55 19.70
N PHE A 2 5.48 19.16 18.98
CA PHE A 2 4.60 18.47 18.03
C PHE A 2 5.31 18.46 16.68
N THR A 3 5.90 17.33 16.29
CA THR A 3 6.35 17.15 14.90
C THR A 3 5.23 16.43 14.16
N THR A 4 4.15 17.16 13.88
CA THR A 4 3.17 16.72 12.90
C THR A 4 3.85 16.87 11.54
N LEU A 5 4.48 15.78 11.09
CA LEU A 5 4.89 15.61 9.70
C LEU A 5 3.59 15.52 8.89
N GLU A 6 3.06 16.67 8.50
CA GLU A 6 2.01 16.80 7.48
C GLU A 6 2.65 16.44 6.14
N ALA A 7 2.97 15.15 5.96
CA ALA A 7 2.93 14.59 4.63
C ALA A 7 1.51 14.87 4.15
N PRO A 8 1.31 15.52 2.98
CA PRO A 8 -0.02 15.84 2.50
C PRO A 8 -0.87 14.58 2.60
N ASP A 9 -2.05 14.67 3.23
CA ASP A 9 -2.97 13.54 3.36
C ASP A 9 -3.59 13.24 1.98
N LEU A 10 -2.72 12.79 1.07
CA LEU A 10 -3.03 12.37 -0.29
C LEU A 10 -3.96 11.15 -0.27
N GLY A 11 -3.99 10.41 0.84
CA GLY A 11 -4.92 9.32 1.08
C GLY A 11 -6.38 9.77 0.97
N ALA A 12 -6.72 10.96 1.51
CA ALA A 12 -8.07 11.50 1.41
C ALA A 12 -8.51 11.88 -0.03
N SER A 13 -7.55 12.09 -0.94
CA SER A 13 -7.84 12.50 -2.33
C SER A 13 -7.99 11.32 -3.30
N ILE A 14 -7.63 10.10 -2.90
CA ILE A 14 -7.67 8.90 -3.74
C ILE A 14 -8.90 8.07 -3.37
N ARG A 15 -9.72 7.75 -4.37
CA ARG A 15 -10.79 6.75 -4.26
C ARG A 15 -10.31 5.42 -4.82
N VAL A 16 -10.58 4.37 -4.08
CA VAL A 16 -10.29 3.00 -4.47
C VAL A 16 -11.56 2.36 -4.99
N ARG A 17 -11.50 1.81 -6.20
CA ARG A 17 -12.54 0.92 -6.71
C ARG A 17 -12.30 -0.49 -6.17
N THR A 18 -13.22 -0.98 -5.35
CA THR A 18 -13.18 -2.35 -4.83
C THR A 18 -13.48 -3.35 -5.95
N SER A 19 -13.18 -4.64 -5.73
CA SER A 19 -13.56 -5.70 -6.68
C SER A 19 -15.08 -5.87 -6.82
N ALA A 20 -15.88 -5.37 -5.87
CA ALA A 20 -17.34 -5.35 -5.95
C ALA A 20 -17.88 -4.17 -6.77
N GLY A 21 -17.00 -3.22 -7.15
CA GLY A 21 -17.35 -2.03 -7.93
C GLY A 21 -17.60 -0.78 -7.10
N ASP A 22 -17.61 -0.89 -5.76
CA ASP A 22 -17.78 0.25 -4.86
C ASP A 22 -16.59 1.20 -4.92
N LEU A 23 -16.86 2.50 -4.76
CA LEU A 23 -15.84 3.53 -4.58
C LEU A 23 -15.72 3.86 -3.11
N VAL A 24 -14.60 3.46 -2.50
CA VAL A 24 -14.29 3.73 -1.10
C VAL A 24 -13.09 4.67 -1.01
N PRO A 25 -12.96 5.48 0.05
CA PRO A 25 -11.74 6.25 0.25
C PRO A 25 -10.54 5.32 0.44
N PHE A 26 -9.38 5.72 -0.06
CA PHE A 26 -8.14 4.99 0.20
C PHE A 26 -7.85 4.96 1.71
N ASN A 27 -7.60 3.77 2.23
CA ASN A 27 -7.29 3.57 3.64
C ASN A 27 -5.81 3.21 3.80
N ARG A 28 -5.01 4.21 4.17
CA ARG A 28 -3.57 4.06 4.44
C ARG A 28 -3.30 3.07 5.58
N ASP A 29 -4.11 3.11 6.63
CA ASP A 29 -3.92 2.26 7.81
C ASP A 29 -4.08 0.79 7.44
N ARG A 30 -5.08 0.48 6.62
CA ARG A 30 -5.25 -0.88 6.06
C ARG A 30 -4.02 -1.31 5.26
N LEU A 31 -3.52 -0.47 4.36
CA LEU A 31 -2.31 -0.79 3.61
C LEU A 31 -1.12 -1.02 4.54
N PHE A 32 -0.94 -0.17 5.56
CA PHE A 32 0.13 -0.33 6.54
C PHE A 32 0.04 -1.67 7.29
N VAL A 33 -1.15 -2.06 7.77
CA VAL A 33 -1.37 -3.34 8.45
C VAL A 33 -1.01 -4.52 7.55
N ASP A 34 -1.44 -4.49 6.28
CA ASP A 34 -1.14 -5.55 5.32
C ASP A 34 0.37 -5.66 5.03
N ILE A 35 1.07 -4.53 4.85
CA ILE A 35 2.53 -4.50 4.65
C ILE A 35 3.27 -4.96 5.91
N ALA A 36 2.87 -4.49 7.10
CA ALA A 36 3.48 -4.87 8.36
C ALA A 36 3.32 -6.36 8.65
N ALA A 37 2.15 -6.94 8.33
CA ALA A 37 1.91 -8.37 8.42
C ALA A 37 2.84 -9.16 7.48
N ALA A 38 3.03 -8.68 6.24
CA ALA A 38 3.95 -9.31 5.28
C ALA A 38 5.43 -9.23 5.70
N LEU A 39 5.81 -8.19 6.45
CA LEU A 39 7.15 -8.03 7.01
C LEU A 39 7.33 -8.67 8.40
N GLY A 40 6.32 -9.35 8.95
CA GLY A 40 6.31 -9.81 10.34
C GLY A 40 7.46 -10.74 10.73
N HIS A 41 8.20 -11.32 9.76
CA HIS A 41 9.43 -12.08 10.02
C HIS A 41 10.63 -11.21 10.40
N ARG A 42 10.57 -9.89 10.18
CA ARG A 42 11.65 -8.95 10.50
C ARG A 42 11.48 -8.29 11.86
N LYS A 43 12.60 -7.96 12.52
CA LYS A 43 12.59 -7.25 13.82
C LYS A 43 12.16 -5.78 13.70
N SER A 44 12.41 -5.14 12.57
CA SER A 44 12.11 -3.72 12.32
C SER A 44 10.89 -3.51 11.41
N HIS A 45 9.98 -4.48 11.37
CA HIS A 45 8.87 -4.55 10.41
C HIS A 45 7.95 -3.33 10.42
N LEU A 46 7.72 -2.68 11.56
CA LEU A 46 6.83 -1.49 11.65
C LEU A 46 7.44 -0.25 11.01
N ASP A 47 8.74 -0.02 11.21
CA ASP A 47 9.44 1.13 10.63
C ASP A 47 9.58 0.95 9.11
N GLU A 48 10.02 -0.24 8.69
CA GLU A 48 10.13 -0.63 7.28
C GLU A 48 8.76 -0.57 6.58
N ALA A 49 7.68 -1.03 7.22
CA ALA A 49 6.33 -0.95 6.69
C ALA A 49 5.86 0.49 6.50
N SER A 50 6.21 1.39 7.42
CA SER A 50 5.84 2.81 7.31
C SER A 50 6.51 3.46 6.09
N ALA A 51 7.80 3.19 5.89
CA ALA A 51 8.56 3.67 4.74
C ALA A 51 8.03 3.10 3.42
N LEU A 52 7.79 1.79 3.35
CA LEU A 52 7.23 1.14 2.16
C LEU A 52 5.83 1.66 1.84
N CYS A 53 4.98 1.87 2.85
CA CYS A 53 3.63 2.38 2.66
C CYS A 53 3.67 3.79 2.04
N ALA A 54 4.58 4.66 2.49
CA ALA A 54 4.79 5.97 1.88
C ALA A 54 5.29 5.87 0.42
N GLU A 55 6.20 4.94 0.13
CA GLU A 55 6.70 4.70 -1.23
C GLU A 55 5.57 4.23 -2.16
N ILE A 56 4.78 3.24 -1.74
CA ILE A 56 3.65 2.68 -2.50
C ILE A 56 2.63 3.77 -2.81
N ILE A 57 2.25 4.58 -1.82
CA ILE A 57 1.33 5.71 -2.01
C ILE A 57 1.92 6.71 -3.02
N GLY A 58 3.21 7.02 -2.91
CA GLY A 58 3.90 7.90 -3.86
C GLY A 58 3.89 7.35 -5.29
N GLN A 59 4.03 6.04 -5.48
CA GLN A 59 3.94 5.38 -6.78
C GLN A 59 2.50 5.41 -7.34
N ILE A 60 1.49 5.16 -6.50
CA ILE A 60 0.08 5.21 -6.90
C ILE A 60 -0.29 6.60 -7.38
N VAL A 61 0.08 7.64 -6.63
CA VAL A 61 -0.19 9.05 -6.98
C VAL A 61 0.48 9.44 -8.32
N LYS A 62 1.70 8.98 -8.56
CA LYS A 62 2.42 9.27 -9.81
C LYS A 62 1.85 8.54 -11.02
N ASN A 63 1.37 7.31 -10.84
CA ASN A 63 0.92 6.44 -11.94
C ASN A 63 -0.59 6.54 -12.23
N THR A 64 -1.37 7.20 -11.36
CA THR A 64 -2.82 7.34 -11.56
C THR A 64 -3.13 8.79 -11.99
N PRO A 65 -3.32 9.07 -13.29
CA PRO A 65 -3.68 10.41 -13.78
C PRO A 65 -5.11 10.85 -13.42
N GLY A 66 -5.76 10.18 -12.46
CA GLY A 66 -7.11 10.47 -11.98
C GLY A 66 -7.27 10.10 -10.50
N ALA A 67 -8.37 10.55 -9.89
CA ALA A 67 -8.63 10.33 -8.46
C ALA A 67 -9.16 8.91 -8.13
N ILE A 68 -9.24 8.00 -9.11
CA ILE A 68 -9.77 6.64 -8.92
C ILE A 68 -8.70 5.62 -9.32
N VAL A 69 -8.33 4.77 -8.38
CA VAL A 69 -7.40 3.64 -8.58
C VAL A 69 -8.14 2.34 -8.29
N ALA A 70 -7.87 1.25 -9.04
CA ALA A 70 -8.44 -0.04 -8.68
C ALA A 70 -7.68 -0.62 -7.48
N SER A 71 -8.41 -1.31 -6.60
CA SER A 71 -7.82 -2.08 -5.50
C SER A 71 -6.77 -3.09 -5.98
N TYR A 72 -6.94 -3.63 -7.18
CA TYR A 72 -5.98 -4.51 -7.85
C TYR A 72 -4.66 -3.80 -8.20
N ASP A 73 -4.70 -2.59 -8.76
CA ASP A 73 -3.48 -1.84 -9.09
C ASP A 73 -2.67 -1.52 -7.82
N ILE A 74 -3.35 -1.20 -6.72
CA ILE A 74 -2.70 -1.01 -5.42
C ILE A 74 -1.97 -2.29 -4.98
N ALA A 75 -2.62 -3.44 -5.11
CA ALA A 75 -2.04 -4.73 -4.75
C ALA A 75 -0.79 -5.05 -5.59
N ILE A 76 -0.81 -4.78 -6.91
CA ILE A 76 0.36 -4.98 -7.78
C ILE A 76 1.52 -4.07 -7.37
N VAL A 77 1.25 -2.78 -7.14
CA VAL A 77 2.28 -1.82 -6.74
C VAL A 77 2.88 -2.21 -5.39
N ALA A 78 2.03 -2.61 -4.43
CA ALA A 78 2.45 -3.08 -3.12
C ALA A 78 3.29 -4.36 -3.20
N GLU A 79 2.84 -5.35 -3.97
CA GLU A 79 3.57 -6.60 -4.21
C GLU A 79 4.93 -6.31 -4.87
N THR A 80 4.97 -5.43 -5.87
CA THR A 80 6.20 -5.08 -6.58
C THR A 80 7.19 -4.39 -5.66
N ALA A 81 6.74 -3.43 -4.84
CA ALA A 81 7.57 -2.75 -3.85
C ALA A 81 8.10 -3.74 -2.81
N LEU A 82 7.23 -4.60 -2.28
CA LEU A 82 7.61 -5.66 -1.35
C LEU A 82 8.60 -6.63 -1.95
N ARG A 83 8.40 -7.14 -3.17
CA ARG A 83 9.33 -8.08 -3.81
C ARG A 83 10.72 -7.49 -4.03
N ARG A 84 10.80 -6.18 -4.35
CA ARG A 84 12.06 -5.44 -4.50
C ARG A 84 12.78 -5.28 -3.16
N PHE A 85 12.03 -5.12 -2.08
CA PHE A 85 12.57 -4.94 -0.74
C PHE A 85 12.94 -6.27 -0.05
N ASP A 86 12.00 -7.22 -0.06
CA ASP A 86 12.09 -8.55 0.50
C ASP A 86 11.19 -9.51 -0.29
N THR A 87 11.80 -10.40 -1.07
CA THR A 87 11.08 -11.37 -1.90
C THR A 87 10.17 -12.30 -1.09
N THR A 88 10.52 -12.61 0.17
CA THR A 88 9.69 -13.43 1.07
C THR A 88 8.42 -12.68 1.45
N ALA A 89 8.56 -11.40 1.82
CA ALA A 89 7.43 -10.54 2.16
C ALA A 89 6.49 -10.36 0.96
N GLY A 90 7.04 -10.15 -0.24
CA GLY A 90 6.24 -10.05 -1.46
C GLY A 90 5.48 -11.33 -1.78
N THR A 91 6.08 -12.50 -1.55
CA THR A 91 5.42 -13.80 -1.75
C THR A 91 4.31 -14.03 -0.73
N TYR A 92 4.55 -13.69 0.55
CA TYR A 92 3.54 -13.76 1.60
C TYR A 92 2.36 -12.84 1.26
N PHE A 93 2.64 -11.59 0.90
CA PHE A 93 1.61 -10.63 0.54
C PHE A 93 0.75 -11.10 -0.64
N ALA A 94 1.37 -11.61 -1.73
CA ALA A 94 0.65 -12.11 -2.89
C ALA A 94 -0.29 -13.30 -2.57
N ALA A 95 0.06 -14.12 -1.57
CA ALA A 95 -0.80 -15.23 -1.14
C ALA A 95 -2.10 -14.76 -0.45
N TYR A 96 -2.08 -13.60 0.21
CA TYR A 96 -3.25 -13.01 0.89
C TYR A 96 -3.97 -11.96 0.04
N HIS A 97 -3.30 -11.39 -0.96
CA HIS A 97 -3.82 -10.38 -1.89
C HIS A 97 -3.68 -10.86 -3.33
N PRO A 98 -4.51 -11.81 -3.79
CA PRO A 98 -4.38 -12.39 -5.11
C PRO A 98 -4.55 -11.32 -6.19
N THR A 99 -3.46 -11.05 -6.90
CA THR A 99 -3.45 -10.31 -8.15
C THR A 99 -4.02 -11.25 -9.22
N ARG A 100 -5.31 -11.08 -9.59
CA ARG A 100 -5.96 -11.94 -10.58
C ARG A 100 -5.27 -11.86 -11.96
N ASP A 101 -5.04 -13.04 -12.53
CA ASP A 101 -4.83 -13.32 -13.96
C ASP A 101 -6.01 -12.81 -14.82
#